data_AF-A0A8E0KI81-F1
#
_entry.id   AF-A0A8E0KI81-F1
#
_cell.length_a   1.000
_cell.length_b   1.000
_cell.length_c   1.000
_cell.angle_alpha   90.00
_cell.angle_beta   90.00
_cell.angle_gamma   90.00
#
_symmetry.space_group_name_H-M   'P 1'
#
loop_
_entity.id
_entity.type
_entity.pdbx_description
1 polymer ?
#
loop_
_entity_poly.entity_id
_entity_poly.type
_entity_poly.pdbx_seq_one_letter_code
_entity_poly.pdbx_strand_id
1 'polypeptide(L)'
;MYNANKPDASELPSTGKLLKSTGIAVVIASALLVTVVLPAEYGVDPTRVGSLLGLTEMGRIKMQLAAEAEAEEAGLAVTASAPAAVTTTSPATPAGATSVPNGQRSDETVITLAPDQAPRSSW
;
A
#
# COMPACT_ATOMS: atom_id res chain seq x y z
N MET A 1 29.38 -36.20 -19.79
CA MET A 1 28.08 -36.48 -20.45
C MET A 1 27.90 -35.44 -21.53
N TYR A 2 27.93 -35.86 -22.80
CA TYR A 2 27.85 -34.97 -23.96
C TYR A 2 26.44 -34.37 -24.09
N ASN A 3 26.37 -33.16 -24.67
CA ASN A 3 25.17 -32.37 -24.97
C ASN A 3 24.17 -33.11 -25.90
N ALA A 4 23.55 -34.18 -25.42
CA ALA A 4 22.69 -35.07 -26.22
C ALA A 4 21.27 -34.53 -26.43
N ASN A 5 20.95 -33.33 -25.93
CA ASN A 5 19.62 -32.72 -26.01
C ASN A 5 19.61 -31.33 -26.65
N LYS A 6 20.67 -30.94 -27.38
CA LYS A 6 20.65 -29.65 -28.10
C LYS A 6 19.68 -29.77 -29.28
N PRO A 7 18.62 -28.95 -29.35
CA PRO A 7 17.69 -28.96 -30.48
C PRO A 7 18.46 -28.71 -31.78
N ASP A 8 18.05 -29.38 -32.85
CA ASP A 8 18.58 -29.10 -34.17
C ASP A 8 18.18 -27.67 -34.58
N ALA A 9 19.03 -26.98 -35.34
CA ALA A 9 18.77 -25.59 -35.72
C ALA A 9 17.47 -25.42 -36.54
N SER A 10 16.99 -26.50 -37.18
CA SER A 10 15.70 -26.57 -37.88
C SER A 10 14.49 -26.60 -36.94
N GLU A 11 14.67 -26.96 -35.67
CA GLU A 11 13.60 -27.01 -34.65
C GLU A 11 13.46 -25.68 -33.90
N LEU A 12 14.44 -24.79 -34.04
CA LEU A 12 14.42 -23.47 -33.41
C LEU A 12 13.48 -22.53 -34.18
N PRO A 13 12.70 -21.68 -33.47
CA PRO A 13 11.92 -20.64 -34.12
C PRO A 13 12.85 -19.71 -34.92
N SER A 14 12.45 -19.35 -36.13
CA SER A 14 13.21 -18.40 -36.94
C SER A 14 13.31 -17.04 -36.25
N THR A 15 14.35 -16.26 -36.57
CA THR A 15 14.53 -14.89 -36.05
C THR A 15 13.30 -14.03 -36.28
N GLY A 16 12.64 -14.17 -37.44
CA GLY A 16 11.38 -13.46 -37.73
C GLY A 16 10.24 -13.84 -36.78
N LYS A 17 10.16 -15.12 -36.37
CA LYS A 17 9.17 -15.58 -35.39
C LYS A 17 9.45 -15.03 -33.99
N LEU A 18 10.73 -14.96 -33.59
CA LEU A 18 11.15 -14.32 -32.34
C LEU A 18 10.75 -12.84 -32.33
N LEU A 19 11.15 -12.08 -33.35
CA LEU A 19 10.81 -10.66 -33.48
C LEU A 19 9.29 -10.42 -33.46
N LYS A 20 8.52 -11.25 -34.16
CA LYS A 20 7.05 -11.16 -34.14
C LYS A 20 6.49 -11.39 -32.74
N SER A 21 6.99 -12.40 -32.01
CA SER A 21 6.54 -12.69 -30.65
C SER A 21 6.90 -11.58 -29.66
N THR A 22 8.11 -11.02 -29.75
CA THR A 22 8.53 -9.88 -28.94
C THR A 22 7.69 -8.65 -29.22
N GLY A 23 7.38 -8.37 -30.50
CA GLY A 23 6.52 -7.26 -30.88
C GLY A 23 5.12 -7.37 -30.26
N ILE A 24 4.52 -8.57 -30.29
CA ILE A 24 3.21 -8.81 -29.64
C ILE A 24 3.32 -8.63 -28.11
N ALA A 25 4.38 -9.13 -27.49
CA ALA A 25 4.60 -8.97 -26.06
C ALA A 25 4.69 -7.50 -25.65
N VAL A 26 5.40 -6.68 -26.43
CA VAL A 26 5.49 -5.22 -26.19
C VAL A 26 4.11 -4.57 -26.26
N VAL A 27 3.28 -4.92 -27.25
CA VAL A 27 1.92 -4.38 -27.38
C VAL A 27 1.07 -4.73 -26.15
N ILE A 28 1.10 -6.00 -25.71
CA ILE A 28 0.37 -6.43 -24.51
C ILE A 28 0.89 -5.70 -23.27
N ALA A 29 2.21 -5.58 -23.12
CA ALA A 29 2.81 -4.86 -22.00
C ALA A 29 2.38 -3.38 -21.99
N SER A 30 2.35 -2.71 -23.14
CA SER A 30 1.84 -1.33 -23.25
C SER A 30 0.37 -1.23 -22.90
N ALA A 31 -0.46 -2.19 -23.30
CA ALA A 31 -1.87 -2.22 -22.94
C ALA A 31 -2.06 -2.36 -21.42
N LEU A 32 -1.31 -3.27 -20.77
CA LEU A 32 -1.35 -3.45 -19.31
C LEU A 32 -0.83 -2.22 -18.57
N LEU A 33 0.24 -1.59 -19.08
CA LEU A 33 0.78 -0.35 -18.53
C LEU A 33 -0.30 0.74 -18.45
N VAL A 34 -1.05 0.93 -19.54
CA VAL A 34 -2.04 2.02 -19.64
C VAL A 34 -3.34 1.70 -18.90
N THR A 35 -3.77 0.43 -18.89
CA THR A 35 -5.10 0.05 -18.36
C THR A 35 -5.08 -0.47 -16.92
N VAL A 36 -3.93 -0.90 -16.41
CA VAL A 36 -3.79 -1.48 -15.07
C VAL A 36 -2.80 -0.70 -14.23
N VAL A 37 -1.57 -0.52 -14.72
CA VAL A 37 -0.48 0.07 -13.94
C VAL A 37 -0.71 1.56 -13.69
N LEU A 38 -0.98 2.35 -14.74
CA LEU A 38 -1.25 3.78 -14.59
C LEU A 38 -2.46 4.07 -13.68
N PRO A 39 -3.60 3.37 -13.82
CA PRO A 39 -4.72 3.54 -12.90
C PRO A 39 -4.38 3.18 -11.44
N ALA A 40 -3.73 2.04 -11.20
CA ALA A 40 -3.50 1.53 -9.84
C ALA A 40 -2.44 2.31 -9.05
N GLU A 41 -1.47 2.91 -9.74
CA GLU A 41 -0.36 3.63 -9.11
C GLU A 41 -0.55 5.14 -9.12
N TYR A 42 -1.08 5.69 -10.22
CA TYR A 42 -1.14 7.15 -10.41
C TYR A 42 -2.58 7.68 -10.50
N GLY A 43 -3.60 6.82 -10.50
CA GLY A 43 -5.00 7.24 -10.65
C GLY A 43 -5.32 7.84 -12.03
N VAL A 44 -4.45 7.63 -13.03
CA VAL A 44 -4.62 8.11 -14.40
C VAL A 44 -5.18 6.98 -15.26
N ASP A 45 -6.37 7.16 -15.80
CA ASP A 45 -7.07 6.15 -16.60
C ASP A 45 -7.62 6.75 -17.90
N PRO A 46 -6.86 6.73 -19.01
CA PRO A 46 -7.33 7.24 -20.29
C PRO A 46 -8.40 6.35 -20.94
N THR A 47 -8.50 5.08 -20.52
CA THR A 47 -9.38 4.08 -21.15
C THR A 47 -10.69 3.86 -20.40
N ARG A 48 -10.81 4.38 -19.18
CA ARG A 48 -11.90 4.12 -18.22
C ARG A 48 -12.01 2.68 -17.69
N VAL A 49 -11.18 1.75 -18.19
CA VAL A 49 -11.17 0.35 -17.75
C VAL A 49 -10.72 0.25 -16.30
N GLY A 50 -9.70 1.00 -15.91
CA GLY A 50 -9.22 1.04 -14.53
C GLY A 50 -10.28 1.52 -13.55
N SER A 51 -11.12 2.47 -13.97
CA SER A 51 -12.22 3.01 -13.16
C SER A 51 -13.35 2.00 -12.99
N LEU A 52 -13.66 1.21 -14.04
CA LEU A 52 -14.64 0.12 -13.97
C LEU A 52 -14.18 -0.98 -13.01
N LEU A 53 -12.87 -1.25 -12.99
CA LEU A 53 -12.26 -2.23 -12.08
C LEU A 53 -11.96 -1.67 -10.69
N GLY A 54 -12.18 -0.38 -10.46
CA GLY A 54 -11.89 0.29 -9.18
C GLY A 54 -10.40 0.59 -8.91
N LEU A 55 -9.50 0.28 -9.84
CA LEU A 55 -8.06 0.51 -9.71
C LEU A 55 -7.70 1.99 -9.68
N THR A 56 -8.39 2.80 -10.48
CA THR A 56 -8.15 4.25 -10.57
C THR A 56 -8.41 4.95 -9.24
N GLU A 57 -9.45 4.52 -8.51
CA GLU A 57 -9.79 5.10 -7.22
C GLU A 57 -8.71 4.78 -6.18
N MET A 58 -8.22 3.55 -6.17
CA MET A 58 -7.08 3.16 -5.33
C MET A 58 -5.83 4.01 -5.63
N GLY A 59 -5.50 4.24 -6.91
CA GLY A 59 -4.34 5.04 -7.30
C GLY A 59 -4.44 6.51 -6.87
N ARG A 60 -5.63 7.12 -6.97
CA ARG A 60 -5.85 8.50 -6.50
C ARG A 60 -5.63 8.64 -4.99
N ILE A 61 -6.16 7.69 -4.21
CA ILE A 61 -6.00 7.69 -2.76
C ILE A 61 -4.50 7.59 -2.42
N LYS A 62 -3.76 6.66 -3.03
CA LYS A 62 -2.30 6.56 -2.84
C LYS A 62 -1.57 7.87 -3.11
N MET A 63 -1.92 8.56 -4.21
CA MET A 63 -1.29 9.83 -4.57
C MET A 63 -1.63 10.97 -3.62
N GLN A 64 -2.85 11.01 -3.09
CA GLN A 64 -3.22 11.99 -2.06
C GLN A 64 -2.44 11.77 -0.77
N LEU A 65 -2.35 10.52 -0.30
CA LEU A 65 -1.58 10.19 0.90
C LEU A 65 -0.09 10.52 0.72
N ALA A 66 0.48 10.27 -0.46
CA ALA A 66 1.86 10.63 -0.76
C ALA A 66 2.08 12.15 -0.69
N ALA A 67 1.18 12.94 -1.30
CA ALA A 67 1.26 14.40 -1.27
C ALA A 67 1.08 14.98 0.14
N GLU A 68 0.21 14.39 0.96
CA GLU A 68 0.02 14.79 2.36
C GLU A 68 1.27 14.50 3.20
N ALA A 69 1.89 13.33 3.03
CA ALA A 69 3.13 12.98 3.73
C ALA A 69 4.28 13.93 3.37
N GLU A 70 4.42 14.29 2.09
CA GLU A 70 5.43 15.26 1.63
C GLU A 70 5.18 16.67 2.22
N ALA A 71 3.92 17.09 2.32
CA ALA A 71 3.55 18.37 2.91
C ALA A 71 3.82 18.43 4.42
N GLU A 72 3.61 17.33 5.14
CA GLU A 72 3.92 17.23 6.56
C GLU A 72 5.44 17.32 6.80
N GLU A 73 6.25 16.60 6.02
CA GLU A 73 7.72 16.70 6.10
C GLU A 73 8.22 18.14 5.85
N ALA A 74 7.66 18.82 4.85
CA ALA A 74 7.99 20.22 4.56
C ALA A 74 7.56 21.18 5.67
N GLY A 75 6.40 20.95 6.30
CA GLY A 75 5.90 21.74 7.43
C GLY A 75 6.73 21.58 8.71
N LEU A 76 7.25 20.38 8.96
CA LEU A 76 8.14 20.10 10.09
C LEU A 76 9.53 20.76 9.91
N ALA A 77 10.03 20.85 8.68
CA ALA A 77 11.28 21.56 8.37
C ALA A 77 11.19 23.09 8.62
N VAL A 78 10.01 23.69 8.46
CA VAL A 78 9.78 25.12 8.77
C VAL A 78 9.65 25.37 10.28
N THR A 79 9.27 24.37 11.07
CA THR A 79 9.02 24.52 12.52
C THR A 79 10.29 24.31 13.38
N ALA A 80 11.41 23.87 12.80
CA ALA A 80 12.65 23.59 13.52
C ALA A 80 13.56 24.81 13.82
N SER A 81 13.13 26.04 13.49
CA SER A 81 13.82 27.29 13.89
C SER A 81 13.05 28.05 14.97
N ALA A 82 13.05 27.53 16.20
CA ALA A 82 12.75 28.33 17.40
C ALA A 82 13.56 27.78 18.60
N PRO A 83 14.35 28.61 19.31
CA PRO A 83 15.32 28.13 20.29
C PRO A 83 14.66 27.73 21.61
N ALA A 84 15.27 26.72 22.24
CA ALA A 84 14.93 26.20 23.56
C ALA A 84 15.10 27.24 24.68
N ALA A 85 14.12 27.29 25.58
CA ALA A 85 14.31 27.74 26.96
C ALA A 85 13.84 26.63 27.90
N VAL A 86 14.82 26.01 28.56
CA VAL A 86 14.67 24.97 29.59
C VAL A 86 14.16 25.57 30.90
N THR A 87 13.23 24.90 31.59
CA THR A 87 13.30 24.82 33.06
C THR A 87 12.76 23.49 33.54
N THR A 88 13.66 22.80 34.22
CA THR A 88 13.61 21.48 34.82
C THR A 88 12.81 21.46 36.12
N THR A 89 11.91 20.49 36.30
CA THR A 89 11.72 19.78 37.58
C THR A 89 11.07 18.41 37.33
N SER A 90 11.89 17.37 37.36
CA SER A 90 11.48 16.02 37.78
C SER A 90 12.68 15.35 38.45
N PRO A 91 12.47 14.72 39.61
CA PRO A 91 13.16 13.48 39.94
C PRO A 91 12.08 12.39 40.11
N ALA A 92 12.04 11.42 39.19
CA ALA A 92 12.69 10.10 39.27
C ALA A 92 11.64 9.02 39.58
N THR A 93 11.55 7.79 39.04
CA THR A 93 12.31 6.89 38.11
C THR A 93 11.61 5.49 38.29
N PRO A 94 11.79 4.38 37.50
CA PRO A 94 12.33 4.13 36.15
C PRO A 94 11.42 3.34 35.16
N ALA A 95 11.71 3.56 33.86
CA ALA A 95 11.90 2.62 32.74
C ALA A 95 11.02 1.36 32.52
N GLY A 96 10.48 1.24 31.30
CA GLY A 96 10.07 -0.04 30.72
C GLY A 96 9.26 0.02 29.42
N ALA A 97 9.92 0.33 28.30
CA ALA A 97 9.69 -0.20 26.96
C ALA A 97 8.25 -0.25 26.34
N THR A 98 8.13 0.50 25.23
CA THR A 98 7.67 -0.01 23.92
C THR A 98 6.16 0.02 23.56
N SER A 99 5.96 0.46 22.31
CA SER A 99 4.80 0.31 21.42
C SER A 99 3.63 1.27 21.61
N VAL A 100 3.57 2.25 20.70
CA VAL A 100 2.34 2.92 20.30
C VAL A 100 1.53 1.90 19.50
N PRO A 101 0.34 1.43 19.94
CA PRO A 101 -0.48 0.58 19.11
C PRO A 101 -1.21 1.47 18.10
N ASN A 102 -0.80 1.32 16.85
CA ASN A 102 -1.64 1.10 15.69
C ASN A 102 -3.15 1.21 15.97
N GLY A 103 -3.86 2.05 15.21
CA GLY A 103 -5.31 2.22 15.29
C GLY A 103 -6.07 0.92 14.98
N GLN A 104 -6.14 0.01 15.94
CA GLN A 104 -7.15 -1.03 16.00
C GLN A 104 -8.36 -0.44 16.73
N ARG A 105 -9.46 -0.26 16.00
CA ARG A 105 -10.75 0.05 16.62
C ARG A 105 -11.19 -1.19 17.42
N SER A 106 -11.10 -1.11 18.74
CA SER A 106 -11.62 -2.12 19.66
C SER A 106 -13.01 -1.71 20.10
N ASP A 107 -14.04 -2.40 19.61
CA ASP A 107 -15.39 -2.31 20.17
C ASP A 107 -15.52 -3.34 21.30
N GLU A 108 -15.33 -2.87 22.54
CA GLU A 108 -15.56 -3.64 23.76
C GLU A 108 -16.74 -3.04 24.51
N THR A 109 -17.74 -3.87 24.84
CA THR A 109 -18.88 -3.44 25.67
C THR A 109 -18.87 -4.23 26.98
N VAL A 110 -18.47 -3.57 28.06
CA VAL A 110 -18.46 -4.16 29.40
C VAL A 110 -19.80 -3.86 30.07
N ILE A 111 -20.62 -4.91 30.22
CA ILE A 111 -21.88 -4.82 30.96
C ILE A 111 -21.60 -5.25 32.40
N THR A 112 -21.51 -4.28 33.30
CA THR A 112 -21.47 -4.56 34.75
C THR A 112 -22.89 -4.77 35.27
N LEU A 113 -23.14 -5.95 35.82
CA LEU A 113 -24.39 -6.27 36.52
C LEU A 113 -24.17 -6.02 38.02
N ALA A 114 -25.10 -5.32 38.67
CA ALA A 114 -25.15 -5.30 40.13
C ALA A 114 -25.48 -6.71 40.64
N PRO A 115 -24.98 -7.12 41.83
CA PRO A 115 -25.39 -8.38 42.43
C PRO A 115 -26.92 -8.41 42.52
N ASP A 116 -27.53 -9.49 42.03
CA ASP A 116 -28.98 -9.78 41.91
C ASP A 116 -29.76 -9.24 40.70
N GLN A 117 -29.13 -8.64 39.67
CA GLN A 117 -29.80 -8.38 38.39
C GLN A 117 -29.51 -9.46 37.34
N ALA A 118 -30.09 -10.64 37.50
CA ALA A 118 -30.24 -11.56 36.38
C ALA A 118 -31.45 -11.12 35.53
N PRO A 119 -31.35 -11.06 34.18
CA PRO A 119 -32.52 -10.78 33.35
C PRO A 119 -33.53 -11.91 33.58
N ARG A 120 -34.65 -11.60 34.25
CA ARG A 120 -35.79 -12.51 34.26
C ARG A 120 -36.31 -12.57 32.82
N SER A 121 -35.99 -13.65 32.13
CA SER A 121 -36.59 -14.00 30.85
C SER A 121 -38.09 -14.23 31.06
N SER A 122 -38.90 -13.20 30.84
CA SER A 122 -40.32 -13.36 30.53
C SER A 122 -40.44 -13.71 29.06
N TRP A 123 -41.09 -14.85 28.79
CA TRP A 123 -41.47 -15.38 27.49
C TRP A 123 -42.20 -14.36 26.62
#